data_AF-A0A1H8FMG6-F1
#
_entry.id   AF-A0A1H8FMG6-F1
#
_cell.length_a   1.000
_cell.length_b   1.000
_cell.length_c   1.000
_cell.angle_alpha   90.00
_cell.angle_beta   90.00
_cell.angle_gamma   90.00
#
_symmetry.space_group_name_H-M   'P 1'
#
loop_
_entity.id
_entity.type
_entity.pdbx_description
1 polymer ?
#
loop_
_entity_poly.entity_id
_entity_poly.type
_entity_poly.pdbx_seq_one_letter_code
_entity_poly.pdbx_strand_id
1 'polypeptide(L)'
;MSITEETAKAHANDPAVCCCRFEAGTVVEAANLEDPAIFPDLVDSGLLEIPENTLTIGQALGGTLKETLDALSPMTTENVDGYSEIVEEEEEKEEVTEEVSGESSSGSVTTQKVDGVIKIRIEEGTGIYLEIPTGV
;
A
#
# COMPACT_ATOMS: atom_id res chain seq x y z
N MET A 1 -7.55 10.90 -7.37
CA MET A 1 -8.02 9.51 -7.15
C MET A 1 -6.77 8.65 -7.09
N SER A 2 -6.74 7.61 -6.28
CA SER A 2 -5.53 6.77 -6.23
C SER A 2 -5.35 5.93 -7.49
N ILE A 3 -4.09 5.62 -7.81
CA ILE A 3 -3.72 4.77 -8.94
C ILE A 3 -3.73 3.28 -8.58
N THR A 4 -3.79 2.44 -9.60
CA THR A 4 -3.64 0.98 -9.46
C THR A 4 -2.16 0.57 -9.48
N GLU A 5 -1.86 -0.67 -9.08
CA GLU A 5 -0.50 -1.22 -9.17
C GLU A 5 0.02 -1.26 -10.62
N GLU A 6 -0.85 -1.52 -11.60
CA GLU A 6 -0.49 -1.50 -13.03
C GLU A 6 -0.08 -0.08 -13.46
N THR A 7 -0.89 0.91 -13.10
CA THR A 7 -0.61 2.32 -13.35
C THR A 7 0.68 2.76 -12.67
N ALA A 8 0.90 2.37 -11.41
CA ALA A 8 2.12 2.71 -10.67
C ALA A 8 3.38 2.18 -11.36
N LYS A 9 3.32 0.98 -11.96
CA LYS A 9 4.44 0.44 -12.76
C LYS A 9 4.65 1.20 -14.06
N ALA A 10 3.57 1.54 -14.77
CA ALA A 10 3.65 2.31 -16.02
C ALA A 10 4.20 3.72 -15.81
N HIS A 11 3.96 4.29 -14.62
CA HIS A 11 4.34 5.64 -14.22
C HIS A 11 5.47 5.64 -13.17
N ALA A 12 6.32 4.61 -13.14
CA ALA A 12 7.35 4.46 -12.10
C ALA A 12 8.34 5.63 -12.03
N ASN A 13 8.52 6.36 -13.13
CA ASN A 13 9.42 7.52 -13.22
C ASN A 13 8.71 8.86 -12.99
N ASP A 14 7.38 8.87 -12.85
CA ASP A 14 6.62 10.08 -12.56
C ASP A 14 6.68 10.44 -11.07
N PRO A 15 6.40 11.71 -10.68
CA PRO A 15 6.49 12.14 -9.29
C PRO A 15 5.52 11.43 -8.36
N ALA A 16 5.98 11.05 -7.17
CA ALA A 16 5.14 10.50 -6.11
C ALA A 16 4.42 11.62 -5.35
N VAL A 17 3.09 11.65 -5.45
CA VAL A 17 2.24 12.64 -4.77
C VAL A 17 1.11 11.92 -4.06
N CYS A 18 0.79 12.33 -2.82
CA CYS A 18 -0.31 11.74 -2.06
C CYS A 18 -1.68 12.02 -2.70
N CYS A 19 -2.48 10.97 -2.93
CA CYS A 19 -3.86 11.14 -3.43
C CYS A 19 -4.85 11.61 -2.36
N CYS A 20 -4.57 11.28 -1.10
CA CYS A 20 -5.39 11.52 0.08
C CYS A 20 -4.48 11.86 1.26
N ARG A 21 -5.08 12.13 2.42
CA ARG A 21 -4.32 12.20 3.67
C ARG A 21 -3.91 10.79 4.12
N PHE A 22 -2.63 10.60 4.44
CA PHE A 22 -2.08 9.37 5.02
C PHE A 22 -1.25 9.69 6.25
N GLU A 23 -1.40 8.87 7.29
CA GLU A 23 -0.77 9.13 8.58
C GLU A 23 0.71 8.73 8.59
N ALA A 24 1.50 9.35 9.46
CA ALA A 24 2.89 8.96 9.70
C ALA A 24 2.99 7.45 10.01
N GLY A 25 4.00 6.79 9.46
CA GLY A 25 4.21 5.35 9.57
C GLY A 25 3.47 4.51 8.52
N THR A 26 2.66 5.11 7.64
CA THR A 26 2.07 4.40 6.50
C THR A 26 3.17 3.93 5.53
N VAL A 27 3.12 2.65 5.16
CA VAL A 27 3.93 2.09 4.07
C VAL A 27 3.28 2.50 2.75
N VAL A 28 4.07 3.07 1.85
CA VAL A 28 3.60 3.61 0.57
C VAL A 28 3.26 2.46 -0.38
N GLU A 29 2.00 2.39 -0.77
CA GLU A 29 1.45 1.51 -1.80
C GLU A 29 0.83 2.34 -2.94
N ALA A 30 0.49 1.68 -4.05
CA ALA A 30 -0.12 2.35 -5.21
C ALA A 30 -1.41 3.12 -4.83
N ALA A 31 -2.17 2.61 -3.86
CA ALA A 31 -3.38 3.26 -3.37
C ALA A 31 -3.12 4.58 -2.62
N ASN A 32 -1.87 4.93 -2.30
CA ASN A 32 -1.50 6.21 -1.71
C ASN A 32 -1.13 7.28 -2.73
N LEU A 33 -0.91 6.89 -3.99
CA LEU A 33 -0.34 7.75 -5.02
C LEU A 33 -1.43 8.32 -5.93
N GLU A 34 -1.34 9.61 -6.23
CA GLU A 34 -2.22 10.32 -7.16
C GLU A 34 -1.84 10.00 -8.61
N ASP A 35 -2.80 10.16 -9.53
CA ASP A 35 -2.59 9.94 -10.96
C ASP A 35 -1.71 11.03 -11.59
N PRO A 36 -0.50 10.71 -12.10
CA PRO A 36 0.36 11.72 -12.72
C PRO A 36 -0.25 12.41 -13.93
N ALA A 37 -1.22 11.77 -14.61
CA ALA A 37 -1.87 12.34 -15.78
C ALA A 37 -2.63 13.65 -15.47
N ILE A 38 -3.02 13.88 -14.21
CA ILE A 38 -3.72 15.12 -13.80
C ILE A 38 -2.77 16.21 -13.28
N PHE A 39 -1.48 15.91 -13.08
CA PHE A 39 -0.53 16.88 -12.52
C PHE A 39 -0.39 18.16 -13.35
N PRO A 40 -0.37 18.14 -14.70
CA PRO A 40 -0.27 19.38 -15.47
C PRO A 40 -1.39 20.37 -15.15
N ASP A 41 -2.63 19.90 -15.04
CA ASP A 41 -3.78 20.75 -14.67
C ASP A 41 -3.72 21.21 -13.20
N LEU A 42 -3.25 20.34 -12.30
CA LEU A 42 -3.08 20.70 -10.88
C LEU A 42 -1.97 21.74 -10.65
N VAL A 43 -0.88 21.65 -11.41
CA VAL A 43 0.21 22.64 -11.37
C VAL A 43 -0.24 23.95 -12.02
N ASP A 44 -0.90 23.91 -13.18
CA ASP A 44 -1.40 25.12 -13.86
C ASP A 44 -2.44 25.87 -13.02
N SER A 45 -3.28 25.14 -12.28
CA SER A 45 -4.24 25.73 -11.33
C SER A 45 -3.61 26.21 -10.01
N GLY A 46 -2.33 25.92 -9.77
CA GLY A 46 -1.63 26.27 -8.53
C GLY A 46 -2.04 25.45 -7.30
N LEU A 47 -2.65 24.29 -7.52
CA LEU A 47 -3.05 23.36 -6.45
C LEU A 47 -1.93 22.39 -6.06
N LEU A 48 -0.96 22.15 -6.95
CA LEU A 48 0.16 21.24 -6.75
C LEU A 48 1.47 21.93 -7.09
N GLU A 49 2.45 21.80 -6.21
CA GLU A 49 3.85 22.16 -6.45
C GLU A 49 4.68 20.88 -6.34
N ILE A 50 5.56 20.64 -7.31
CA ILE A 50 6.42 19.45 -7.35
C ILE A 50 7.88 19.91 -7.24
N PRO A 51 8.48 19.90 -6.04
CA PRO A 51 9.87 20.30 -5.84
C PRO A 51 10.85 19.27 -6.44
N GLU A 52 12.09 19.70 -6.70
CA GLU A 52 13.13 18.86 -7.32
C GLU A 52 13.51 17.62 -6.50
N ASN A 53 13.31 17.65 -5.18
CA ASN A 53 13.58 16.52 -4.29
C ASN A 53 12.39 15.54 -4.14
N THR A 54 11.36 15.67 -4.99
CA THR A 54 10.25 14.71 -5.05
C THR A 54 10.77 13.37 -5.55
N LEU A 55 10.43 12.30 -4.84
CA LEU A 55 10.71 10.94 -5.24
C LEU A 55 9.87 10.57 -6.46
N THR A 56 10.34 9.64 -7.28
CA THR A 56 9.47 9.00 -8.27
C THR A 56 8.55 7.99 -7.59
N ILE A 57 7.46 7.62 -8.26
CA ILE A 57 6.55 6.55 -7.82
C ILE A 57 7.31 5.26 -7.53
N GLY A 58 8.22 4.87 -8.42
CA GLY A 58 9.04 3.66 -8.25
C GLY A 58 9.94 3.71 -7.02
N GLN A 59 10.48 4.89 -6.69
CA GLN A 59 11.30 5.07 -5.50
C GLN A 59 10.47 5.04 -4.21
N ALA A 60 9.32 5.71 -4.22
CA ALA A 60 8.49 5.87 -3.04
C ALA A 60 7.79 4.57 -2.62
N LEU A 61 7.43 3.70 -3.56
CA LEU A 61 6.78 2.41 -3.28
C LEU A 61 7.60 1.56 -2.30
N GLY A 62 6.94 1.09 -1.24
CA GLY A 62 7.58 0.35 -0.15
C GLY A 62 8.28 1.22 0.90
N GLY A 63 8.48 2.51 0.63
CA GLY A 63 8.94 3.48 1.62
C GLY A 63 7.91 3.71 2.73
N THR A 64 8.30 4.35 3.81
CA THR A 64 7.43 4.66 4.96
C THR A 64 7.36 6.16 5.18
N LEU A 65 6.15 6.70 5.32
CA LEU A 65 5.94 8.11 5.61
C LEU A 65 6.47 8.46 7.01
N LYS A 66 7.31 9.49 7.10
CA LYS A 66 7.90 9.97 8.35
C LYS A 66 6.96 10.87 9.13
N GLU A 67 6.06 11.51 8.41
CA GLU A 67 5.06 12.42 8.93
C GLU A 67 3.72 12.20 8.21
N THR A 68 2.65 12.74 8.78
CA THR A 68 1.34 12.69 8.14
C THR A 68 1.34 13.67 6.95
N LEU A 69 1.03 13.17 5.77
CA LEU A 69 0.94 13.95 4.54
C LEU A 69 -0.52 14.13 4.14
N ASP A 70 -0.91 15.35 3.77
CA ASP A 70 -2.25 15.64 3.25
C ASP A 70 -2.33 15.36 1.72
N ALA A 71 -3.53 15.39 1.16
CA ALA A 71 -3.72 15.22 -0.28
C ALA A 71 -2.95 16.28 -1.08
N LEU A 72 -2.45 15.88 -2.26
CA LEU A 72 -1.61 16.70 -3.15
C LEU A 72 -0.27 17.13 -2.54
N SER A 73 0.20 16.42 -1.51
CA SER A 73 1.55 16.61 -0.96
C SER A 73 2.57 15.72 -1.69
N PRO A 74 3.67 16.27 -2.22
CA PRO A 74 4.76 15.48 -2.77
C PRO A 74 5.47 14.62 -1.70
N MET A 75 5.78 13.37 -2.07
CA MET A 75 6.64 12.50 -1.28
C MET A 75 8.10 12.80 -1.65
N THR A 76 8.92 13.16 -0.67
CA THR A 76 10.30 13.61 -0.87
C THR A 76 11.27 12.77 -0.06
N THR A 77 12.57 12.91 -0.37
CA THR A 77 13.66 12.29 0.40
C THR A 77 13.69 12.69 1.88
N GLU A 78 12.98 13.76 2.26
CA GLU A 78 12.94 14.27 3.64
C GLU A 78 11.79 13.67 4.46
N ASN A 79 10.67 13.32 3.80
CA ASN A 79 9.43 12.89 4.43
C ASN A 79 9.07 11.41 4.21
N VAL A 80 9.87 10.67 3.42
CA VAL A 80 9.80 9.21 3.28
C VAL A 80 11.12 8.58 3.72
N ASP A 81 11.06 7.55 4.56
CA ASP A 81 12.20 6.69 4.89
C ASP A 81 12.14 5.38 4.09
N GLY A 82 13.29 4.77 3.81
CA GLY A 82 13.35 3.45 3.16
C GLY A 82 12.88 3.41 1.70
N TYR A 83 12.82 4.57 1.02
CA TYR A 83 12.62 4.63 -0.42
C TYR A 83 13.81 4.03 -1.17
N SER A 84 13.58 3.54 -2.38
CA SER A 84 14.64 2.96 -3.21
C SER A 84 15.60 4.06 -3.69
N GLU A 85 16.91 3.88 -3.50
CA GLU A 85 17.91 4.81 -4.02
C GLU A 85 17.92 4.78 -5.56
N ILE A 86 18.08 5.96 -6.18
CA ILE A 86 18.15 6.18 -7.63
C ILE A 86 18.94 5.08 -8.37
N VAL A 87 18.26 4.31 -9.20
CA VAL A 87 18.89 3.58 -10.29
C VAL A 87 18.70 4.46 -11.52
N GLU A 88 19.74 5.24 -11.87
CA GLU A 88 19.81 5.85 -13.20
C GLU A 88 19.66 4.74 -14.25
N GLU A 89 18.76 4.95 -15.21
CA GLU A 89 18.24 3.98 -16.19
C GLU A 89 19.25 2.91 -16.66
N GLU A 90 18.98 1.66 -16.29
CA GLU A 90 19.18 0.53 -17.20
C GLU A 90 17.86 -0.26 -17.24
N GLU A 91 17.23 -0.20 -18.41
CA GLU A 91 16.20 -1.11 -18.84
C GLU A 91 16.71 -2.57 -18.70
N GLU A 92 15.82 -3.48 -18.32
CA GLU A 92 16.01 -4.94 -18.23
C GLU A 92 16.60 -5.48 -16.91
N LYS A 93 15.73 -5.98 -16.03
CA LYS A 93 15.37 -7.41 -16.03
C LYS A 93 14.86 -7.84 -14.65
N GLU A 94 13.69 -8.44 -14.68
CA GLU A 94 13.17 -9.39 -13.69
C GLU A 94 14.28 -10.24 -13.05
N GLU A 95 14.58 -10.01 -11.78
CA GLU A 95 15.12 -11.05 -10.90
C GLU A 95 14.37 -10.99 -9.57
N VAL A 96 13.31 -11.79 -9.52
CA VAL A 96 12.71 -12.29 -8.30
C VAL A 96 13.80 -13.05 -7.55
N THR A 97 14.47 -12.39 -6.60
CA THR A 97 15.24 -13.08 -5.57
C THR A 97 14.28 -13.52 -4.49
N GLU A 98 13.87 -14.77 -4.62
CA GLU A 98 13.28 -15.60 -3.60
C GLU A 98 14.18 -15.62 -2.35
N GLU A 99 13.72 -15.05 -1.24
CA GLU A 99 14.21 -15.39 0.09
C GLU A 99 13.06 -15.95 0.92
N VAL A 100 13.12 -17.26 1.11
CA VAL A 100 12.17 -18.08 1.87
C VAL A 100 12.58 -18.09 3.35
N SER A 101 11.78 -17.46 4.21
CA SER A 101 11.59 -17.78 5.64
C SER A 101 10.64 -16.76 6.23
N GLY A 102 9.52 -17.08 6.86
CA GLY A 102 8.95 -18.35 7.29
C GLY A 102 7.66 -18.02 8.04
N GLU A 103 6.86 -19.07 8.27
CA GLU A 103 5.65 -19.08 9.09
C GLU A 103 4.38 -18.44 8.49
N SER A 104 3.74 -19.24 7.64
CA SER A 104 2.30 -19.18 7.41
C SER A 104 1.57 -19.56 8.71
N SER A 105 1.02 -18.58 9.45
CA SER A 105 -0.01 -18.86 10.44
C SER A 105 -1.32 -19.14 9.69
N SER A 106 -1.48 -20.40 9.30
CA SER A 106 -2.78 -20.91 8.88
C SER A 106 -3.67 -20.99 10.12
N GLY A 107 -4.44 -19.94 10.41
CA GLY A 107 -5.52 -19.99 11.39
C GLY A 107 -6.42 -21.20 11.13
N SER A 108 -6.40 -22.17 12.04
CA SER A 108 -7.22 -23.37 11.95
C SER A 108 -8.65 -23.03 12.38
N VAL A 109 -9.61 -23.16 11.46
CA VAL A 109 -11.04 -23.03 11.76
C VAL A 109 -11.62 -24.44 11.88
N THR A 110 -12.08 -24.80 13.08
CA THR A 110 -12.77 -26.09 13.30
C THR A 110 -14.27 -25.87 13.39
N THR A 111 -15.02 -26.55 12.52
CA THR A 111 -16.49 -26.57 12.53
C THR A 111 -17.00 -27.91 13.07
N GLN A 112 -17.82 -27.89 14.10
CA GLN A 112 -18.51 -29.08 14.60
C GLN A 112 -20.03 -28.87 14.54
N LYS A 113 -20.74 -29.86 13.98
CA LYS A 113 -22.20 -29.91 13.96
C LYS A 113 -22.67 -30.88 15.03
N VAL A 114 -23.37 -30.37 16.04
CA VAL A 114 -23.99 -31.16 17.12
C VAL A 114 -25.41 -30.64 17.32
N ASP A 115 -26.40 -31.54 17.28
CA ASP A 115 -27.80 -31.29 17.68
C ASP A 115 -28.40 -29.94 17.24
N GLY A 116 -28.47 -29.68 15.92
CA GLY A 116 -29.17 -28.51 15.38
C GLY A 116 -28.45 -27.17 15.59
N VAL A 117 -27.21 -27.16 16.06
CA VAL A 117 -26.39 -25.95 16.22
C VAL A 117 -25.04 -26.12 15.53
N ILE A 118 -24.63 -25.11 14.76
CA ILE A 118 -23.28 -25.02 14.17
C ILE A 118 -22.41 -24.20 15.11
N LYS A 119 -21.28 -24.79 15.52
CA LYS A 119 -20.28 -24.15 16.37
C LYS A 119 -19.00 -23.91 15.57
N ILE A 120 -18.56 -22.66 15.53
CA ILE A 120 -17.32 -22.25 14.84
C ILE A 120 -16.38 -21.64 15.87
N ARG A 121 -15.16 -22.19 15.94
CA ARG A 121 -14.06 -21.65 16.74
C ARG A 121 -12.92 -21.21 15.81
N ILE A 122 -12.45 -19.99 16.04
CA ILE A 122 -11.32 -19.38 15.32
C ILE A 122 -10.22 -19.12 16.35
N GLU A 123 -9.04 -19.69 16.14
CA GLU A 123 -7.96 -19.68 17.14
C GLU A 123 -6.96 -18.54 16.94
N GLU A 124 -6.84 -17.96 15.74
CA GLU A 124 -5.99 -16.80 15.48
C GLU A 124 -6.84 -15.51 15.42
N GLY A 125 -6.60 -14.57 16.33
CA GLY A 125 -7.50 -13.44 16.64
C GLY A 125 -8.42 -13.76 17.82
N THR A 126 -7.86 -13.67 19.03
CA THR A 126 -8.41 -14.25 20.28
C THR A 126 -9.89 -13.97 20.56
N GLY A 127 -10.65 -15.05 20.84
CA GLY A 127 -11.87 -15.02 21.66
C GLY A 127 -13.22 -15.11 20.94
N ILE A 128 -13.27 -15.41 19.64
CA ILE A 128 -14.54 -15.44 18.88
C ILE A 128 -15.16 -16.85 18.90
N TYR A 129 -16.40 -16.93 19.39
CA TYR A 129 -17.21 -18.14 19.42
C TYR A 129 -18.58 -17.85 18.82
N LEU A 130 -18.90 -18.53 17.72
CA LEU A 130 -20.18 -18.37 17.01
C LEU A 130 -21.03 -19.63 17.18
N GLU A 131 -22.24 -19.46 17.73
CA GLU A 131 -23.28 -20.50 17.77
C GLU A 131 -24.45 -20.07 16.89
N ILE A 132 -24.73 -20.87 15.87
CA ILE A 132 -25.83 -20.61 14.94
C ILE A 132 -26.84 -21.76 15.07
N PRO A 133 -28.06 -21.50 15.58
CA PRO A 133 -29.12 -22.50 15.55
C PRO A 133 -29.58 -22.70 14.11
N THR A 134 -29.44 -23.91 13.60
CA THR A 134 -30.06 -24.30 12.34
C THR A 134 -31.49 -24.68 12.66
N GLY A 135 -32.45 -23.78 12.36
CA GLY A 135 -33.87 -23.93 12.71
C GLY A 135 -34.59 -25.05 11.94
N VAL A 136 -34.13 -26.28 12.11
CA VAL A 136 -34.77 -27.53 11.67
C VAL A 136 -35.18 -28.36 12.87
#